data_AF-A7RL27-F1
#
_entry.id   AF-A7RL27-F1
#
_cell.length_a   1.000
_cell.length_b   1.000
_cell.length_c   1.000
_cell.angle_alpha   90.00
_cell.angle_beta   90.00
_cell.angle_gamma   90.00
#
_symmetry.space_group_name_H-M   'P 1'
#
loop_
_entity.id
_entity.type
_entity.pdbx_description
1 polymer ?
#
loop_
_entity_poly.entity_id
_entity_poly.type
_entity_poly.pdbx_seq_one_letter_code
_entity_poly.pdbx_strand_id
1 'polypeptide(L)'
;QVWQAGKQSAKRAFDLYANIDILRPYFDVEPTEVRSRLFHSLIPQLPSTASPQTVVGELYGPMMLVFTLIAVLLFGMKTSGHTVQEGTLMGTAFGLCFGYWLGGSAFCYCVAYFCNTHLTFLQICSLTGYAMFGQVVCLFFTTVGYHHSHSFFYMLWLIFGGLSALKLVRVEMKHCWRL
;
A
#
# COMPACT_ATOMS: atom_id res chain seq x y z
N GLN A 1 45.68 0.15 -3.98
CA GLN A 1 44.45 0.45 -4.77
C GLN A 1 43.15 0.04 -4.06
N VAL A 2 43.14 -0.99 -3.20
CA VAL A 2 41.93 -1.46 -2.48
C VAL A 2 41.31 -0.43 -1.51
N TRP A 3 42.13 0.43 -0.88
CA TRP A 3 41.68 1.47 0.05
C TRP A 3 40.87 2.60 -0.61
N GLN A 4 41.20 2.93 -1.87
CA GLN A 4 40.47 3.93 -2.66
C GLN A 4 39.11 3.37 -3.11
N ALA A 5 39.07 2.09 -3.51
CA ALA A 5 37.83 1.38 -3.83
C ALA A 5 36.90 1.25 -2.60
N GLY A 6 37.47 1.01 -1.41
CA GLY A 6 36.72 0.98 -0.14
C GLY A 6 36.09 2.33 0.21
N LYS A 7 36.82 3.45 0.04
CA LYS A 7 36.28 4.80 0.24
C LYS A 7 35.16 5.15 -0.76
N GLN A 8 35.24 4.69 -2.00
CA GLN A 8 34.18 4.90 -3.00
C GLN A 8 32.92 4.08 -2.69
N SER A 9 33.06 2.81 -2.27
CA SER A 9 31.92 1.99 -1.83
C SER A 9 31.27 2.54 -0.56
N ALA A 10 32.07 3.03 0.40
CA ALA A 10 31.56 3.69 1.59
C ALA A 10 30.87 5.02 1.27
N LYS A 11 31.38 5.82 0.32
CA LYS A 11 30.70 7.04 -0.14
C LYS A 11 29.38 6.73 -0.84
N ARG A 12 29.32 5.71 -1.71
CA ARG A 12 28.06 5.28 -2.33
C ARG A 12 27.06 4.75 -1.32
N ALA A 13 27.51 3.96 -0.35
CA ALA A 13 26.68 3.51 0.74
C ALA A 13 26.19 4.71 1.56
N PHE A 14 27.06 5.66 1.88
CA PHE A 14 26.71 6.86 2.64
C PHE A 14 25.76 7.79 1.86
N ASP A 15 25.94 7.97 0.55
CA ASP A 15 25.00 8.70 -0.31
C ASP A 15 23.64 7.97 -0.40
N LEU A 16 23.64 6.64 -0.46
CA LEU A 16 22.42 5.82 -0.39
C LEU A 16 21.74 5.94 0.98
N TYR A 17 22.50 5.97 2.09
CA TYR A 17 21.99 6.14 3.45
C TYR A 17 21.54 7.59 3.73
N ALA A 18 22.23 8.59 3.20
CA ALA A 18 21.80 9.99 3.24
C ALA A 18 20.49 10.20 2.46
N ASN A 19 20.27 9.41 1.40
CA ASN A 19 18.99 9.35 0.70
C ASN A 19 17.89 8.63 1.52
N ILE A 20 18.23 7.78 2.51
CA ILE A 20 17.24 7.21 3.46
C ILE A 20 16.80 8.29 4.47
N ASP A 21 17.64 9.27 4.80
CA ASP A 21 17.26 10.40 5.65
C ASP A 21 16.22 11.32 4.97
N ILE A 22 16.15 11.30 3.62
CA ILE A 22 15.06 11.92 2.84
C ILE A 22 13.71 11.26 3.10
N LEU A 23 13.70 9.97 3.47
CA LEU A 23 12.48 9.21 3.76
C LEU A 23 11.98 9.45 5.18
N ARG A 24 12.86 9.85 6.11
CA ARG A 24 12.55 10.12 7.52
C ARG A 24 11.34 11.05 7.72
N PRO A 25 11.21 12.20 7.03
CA PRO A 25 10.02 13.06 7.15
C PRO A 25 8.72 12.39 6.67
N TYR A 26 8.79 11.36 5.82
CA TYR A 26 7.61 10.60 5.37
C TYR A 26 7.20 9.47 6.31
N PHE A 27 8.03 9.20 7.34
CA PHE A 27 7.76 8.26 8.42
C PHE A 27 7.38 8.93 9.75
N ASP A 28 7.52 10.26 9.84
CA ASP A 28 7.24 11.04 11.05
C ASP A 28 5.80 11.56 11.05
N VAL A 29 4.84 10.63 11.16
CA VAL A 29 3.41 10.92 11.18
C VAL A 29 2.78 10.31 12.43
N GLU A 30 1.92 11.07 13.11
CA GLU A 30 1.23 10.58 14.30
C GLU A 30 0.23 9.45 13.95
N PRO A 31 0.22 8.34 14.73
CA PRO A 31 -0.69 7.21 14.47
C PRO A 31 -2.18 7.58 14.52
N THR A 32 -2.54 8.59 15.30
CA THR A 32 -3.89 9.16 15.40
C THR A 32 -4.35 9.76 14.08
N GLU A 33 -3.45 10.45 13.38
CA GLU A 33 -3.69 11.06 12.08
C GLU A 33 -3.79 10.00 10.98
N VAL A 34 -2.90 9.00 11.00
CA VAL A 34 -2.95 7.84 10.10
C VAL A 34 -4.30 7.12 10.21
N ARG A 35 -4.80 6.93 11.44
CA ARG A 35 -6.12 6.34 11.69
C ARG A 35 -7.25 7.18 11.07
N SER A 36 -7.23 8.49 11.27
CA SER A 36 -8.24 9.38 10.67
C SER A 36 -8.23 9.25 9.15
N ARG A 37 -7.05 9.23 8.53
CA ARG A 37 -6.87 9.09 7.08
C ARG A 37 -7.30 7.72 6.55
N LEU A 38 -7.11 6.65 7.33
CA LEU A 38 -7.62 5.31 7.03
C LEU A 38 -9.15 5.23 7.01
N PHE A 39 -9.82 5.85 7.98
CA PHE A 39 -11.29 5.93 7.95
C PHE A 39 -11.78 6.77 6.76
N HIS A 40 -11.07 7.86 6.44
CA HIS A 40 -11.29 8.61 5.20
C HIS A 40 -10.89 7.83 3.93
N SER A 41 -10.12 6.75 4.05
CA SER A 41 -9.75 5.92 2.90
C SER A 41 -10.86 4.95 2.50
N LEU A 42 -11.62 4.46 3.48
CA LEU A 42 -12.78 3.56 3.28
C LEU A 42 -14.03 4.26 2.74
N ILE A 43 -14.23 5.54 3.08
CA ILE A 43 -15.41 6.29 2.65
C ILE A 43 -15.03 7.17 1.46
N PRO A 44 -15.61 6.96 0.27
CA PRO A 44 -15.38 7.84 -0.87
C PRO A 44 -16.04 9.18 -0.57
N GLN A 45 -15.30 10.11 0.01
CA GLN A 45 -15.82 11.45 0.25
C GLN A 45 -16.06 12.15 -1.08
N LEU A 46 -17.31 12.58 -1.27
CA LEU A 46 -17.69 13.46 -2.36
C LEU A 46 -16.88 14.76 -2.21
N PRO A 47 -16.16 15.20 -3.26
CA PRO A 47 -15.22 16.28 -3.14
C PRO A 47 -15.97 17.60 -2.95
N SER A 48 -15.90 18.17 -1.74
CA SER A 48 -16.25 19.56 -1.54
C SER A 48 -15.15 20.44 -2.14
N THR A 49 -15.54 21.44 -2.93
CA THR A 49 -14.68 22.36 -3.70
C THR A 49 -13.66 23.15 -2.86
N ALA A 50 -13.76 23.08 -1.53
CA ALA A 50 -12.99 23.91 -0.59
C ALA A 50 -11.61 23.36 -0.19
N SER A 51 -11.30 22.08 -0.42
CA SER A 51 -9.97 21.53 -0.09
C SER A 51 -9.51 20.53 -1.15
N PRO A 52 -8.50 20.86 -1.99
CA PRO A 52 -7.86 19.84 -2.81
C PRO A 52 -7.31 18.77 -1.85
N GLN A 53 -7.67 17.49 -2.06
CA GLN A 53 -7.04 16.41 -1.33
C GLN A 53 -5.56 16.43 -1.71
N THR A 54 -4.73 17.04 -0.88
CA THR A 54 -3.29 16.95 -1.00
C THR A 54 -2.95 15.50 -0.72
N VAL A 55 -2.66 14.74 -1.76
CA VAL A 55 -2.14 13.39 -1.61
C VAL A 55 -0.80 13.54 -0.90
N VAL A 56 -0.79 13.27 0.40
CA VAL A 56 0.41 13.34 1.23
C VAL A 56 1.22 12.10 0.90
N GLY A 57 2.47 12.27 0.47
CA GLY A 57 3.36 11.17 0.08
C GLY A 57 3.91 10.38 1.28
N GLU A 58 3.09 10.09 2.28
CA GLU A 58 3.50 9.40 3.50
C GLU A 58 3.66 7.88 3.28
N LEU A 59 4.74 7.31 3.81
CA LEU A 59 5.08 5.91 3.59
C LEU A 59 4.81 5.03 4.81
N TYR A 60 4.67 5.64 5.99
CA TYR A 60 4.41 4.93 7.25
C TYR A 60 3.09 4.14 7.24
N GLY A 61 1.97 4.80 6.90
CA GLY A 61 0.65 4.16 6.84
C GLY A 61 0.60 2.96 5.87
N PRO A 62 0.99 3.13 4.59
CA PRO A 62 1.13 2.05 3.62
C PRO A 62 1.95 0.87 4.13
N MET A 63 3.13 1.13 4.72
CA MET A 63 3.99 0.08 5.26
C MET A 63 3.33 -0.70 6.40
N MET A 64 2.64 0.00 7.30
CA MET A 64 1.87 -0.66 8.37
C MET A 64 0.74 -1.54 7.82
N LEU A 65 0.05 -1.09 6.77
CA LEU A 65 -1.00 -1.89 6.13
C LEU A 65 -0.44 -3.14 5.47
N VAL A 66 0.69 -3.05 4.78
CA VAL A 66 1.37 -4.21 4.17
C VAL A 66 1.76 -5.22 5.25
N PHE A 67 2.32 -4.79 6.38
CA PHE A 67 2.60 -5.69 7.50
C PHE A 67 1.35 -6.30 8.11
N THR A 68 0.28 -5.52 8.25
CA THR A 68 -1.00 -6.04 8.74
C THR A 68 -1.58 -7.08 7.80
N LEU A 69 -1.49 -6.86 6.48
CA LEU A 69 -1.92 -7.80 5.45
C LEU A 69 -1.15 -9.13 5.55
N ILE A 70 0.18 -9.06 5.69
CA ILE A 70 1.04 -10.24 5.89
C ILE A 70 0.60 -10.99 7.15
N ALA A 71 0.37 -10.28 8.26
CA ALA A 71 -0.06 -10.89 9.52
C ALA A 71 -1.43 -11.58 9.39
N VAL A 72 -2.42 -10.95 8.75
CA VAL A 72 -3.74 -11.53 8.52
C VAL A 72 -3.65 -12.75 7.61
N LEU A 73 -2.82 -12.70 6.57
CA LEU A 73 -2.62 -13.82 5.65
C LEU A 73 -1.94 -15.00 6.35
N LEU A 74 -0.87 -14.76 7.11
CA LEU A 74 -0.20 -15.79 7.91
C LEU A 74 -1.13 -16.40 8.98
N PHE A 75 -1.98 -15.58 9.59
CA PHE A 75 -2.99 -16.05 10.52
C PHE A 75 -4.01 -16.96 9.82
N GLY A 76 -4.55 -16.53 8.68
CA GLY A 76 -5.47 -17.31 7.85
C GLY A 76 -4.88 -18.67 7.45
N MET A 77 -3.61 -18.71 7.03
CA MET A 77 -2.92 -19.94 6.65
C MET A 77 -2.71 -20.91 7.82
N LYS A 78 -2.42 -20.40 9.02
CA LYS A 78 -2.34 -21.23 10.23
C LYS A 78 -3.69 -21.85 10.58
N THR A 79 -4.78 -21.10 10.46
CA THR A 79 -6.13 -21.62 10.69
C THR A 79 -6.59 -22.64 9.64
N SER A 80 -6.06 -22.58 8.42
CA SER A 80 -6.43 -23.50 7.33
C SER A 80 -5.67 -24.84 7.32
N GLY A 81 -4.81 -25.12 8.30
CA GLY A 81 -4.20 -26.44 8.47
C GLY A 81 -3.16 -26.84 7.41
N HIS A 82 -2.58 -25.89 6.68
CA HIS A 82 -1.54 -26.19 5.69
C HIS A 82 -0.21 -26.61 6.35
N THR A 83 0.18 -27.88 6.20
CA THR A 83 1.43 -28.47 6.72
C THR A 83 2.62 -28.26 5.76
N VAL A 84 3.03 -27.02 5.54
CA VAL A 84 4.19 -26.70 4.69
C VAL A 84 5.27 -26.01 5.52
N GLN A 85 6.53 -26.25 5.17
CA GLN A 85 7.73 -25.73 5.83
C GLN A 85 7.62 -24.21 6.05
N GLU A 86 7.50 -23.80 7.32
CA GLU A 86 7.08 -22.45 7.74
C GLU A 86 7.91 -21.31 7.13
N GLY A 87 9.19 -21.58 6.82
CA GLY A 87 10.10 -20.60 6.21
C GLY A 87 9.72 -20.16 4.79
N THR A 88 9.33 -21.09 3.90
CA THR A 88 8.90 -20.76 2.52
C THR A 88 7.55 -20.07 2.51
N LEU A 89 6.67 -20.44 3.44
CA LEU A 89 5.33 -19.87 3.56
C LEU A 89 5.39 -18.39 3.94
N MET A 90 6.23 -18.05 4.91
CA MET A 90 6.45 -16.66 5.32
C MET A 90 7.05 -15.84 4.19
N GLY A 91 8.13 -16.31 3.55
CA GLY A 91 8.75 -15.61 2.42
C GLY A 91 7.78 -15.32 1.27
N THR A 92 6.88 -16.27 0.96
CA THR A 92 5.87 -16.11 -0.08
C THR A 92 4.81 -15.06 0.30
N ALA A 93 4.36 -15.04 1.56
CA ALA A 93 3.42 -14.02 2.05
C ALA A 93 4.00 -12.60 1.96
N PHE A 94 5.27 -12.44 2.37
CA PHE A 94 5.99 -11.17 2.22
C PHE A 94 6.14 -10.79 0.74
N GLY A 95 6.58 -11.72 -0.11
CA GLY A 95 6.73 -11.49 -1.55
C GLY A 95 5.43 -11.09 -2.24
N LEU A 96 4.31 -11.73 -1.89
CA LEU A 96 2.98 -11.40 -2.42
C LEU A 96 2.52 -10.00 -1.97
N CYS A 97 2.63 -9.68 -0.69
CA CYS A 97 2.12 -8.40 -0.17
C CYS A 97 2.97 -7.22 -0.66
N PHE A 98 4.30 -7.32 -0.59
CA PHE A 98 5.19 -6.30 -1.15
C PHE A 98 5.13 -6.24 -2.67
N GLY A 99 5.03 -7.38 -3.34
CA GLY A 99 4.90 -7.44 -4.80
C GLY A 99 3.59 -6.85 -5.28
N TYR A 100 2.48 -7.08 -4.57
CA TYR A 100 1.18 -6.48 -4.89
C TYR A 100 1.20 -4.96 -4.70
N TRP A 101 1.78 -4.49 -3.59
CA TRP A 101 1.90 -3.05 -3.33
C TRP A 101 2.81 -2.34 -4.33
N LEU A 102 4.05 -2.82 -4.50
CA LEU A 102 5.04 -2.21 -5.40
C LEU A 102 4.65 -2.38 -6.87
N GLY A 103 4.12 -3.56 -7.25
CA GLY A 103 3.64 -3.83 -8.60
C GLY A 103 2.42 -2.98 -8.95
N GLY A 104 1.46 -2.86 -8.02
CA GLY A 104 0.30 -1.97 -8.16
C GLY A 104 0.71 -0.50 -8.28
N SER A 105 1.67 -0.06 -7.45
CA SER A 105 2.25 1.29 -7.51
C SER A 105 2.93 1.57 -8.84
N ALA A 106 3.74 0.62 -9.33
CA ALA A 106 4.42 0.74 -10.62
C ALA A 106 3.43 0.80 -11.79
N PHE A 107 2.39 -0.05 -11.76
CA PHE A 107 1.34 -0.02 -12.77
C PHE A 107 0.57 1.31 -12.79
N CYS A 108 0.17 1.82 -11.62
CA CYS A 108 -0.51 3.12 -11.52
C CYS A 108 0.41 4.26 -11.97
N TYR A 109 1.72 4.19 -11.67
CA TYR A 109 2.70 5.15 -12.15
C TYR A 109 2.82 5.14 -13.68
N CYS A 110 2.85 3.98 -14.31
CA CYS A 110 2.82 3.88 -15.78
C CYS A 110 1.55 4.51 -16.36
N VAL A 111 0.38 4.27 -15.77
CA VAL A 111 -0.90 4.87 -16.20
C VAL A 111 -0.87 6.39 -16.03
N ALA A 112 -0.40 6.90 -14.88
CA ALA A 112 -0.27 8.34 -14.63
C ALA A 112 0.70 9.00 -15.62
N TYR A 113 1.77 8.31 -16.00
CA TYR A 113 2.70 8.75 -17.04
C TYR A 113 2.03 8.88 -18.41
N PHE A 114 1.21 7.89 -18.82
CA PHE A 114 0.41 7.97 -20.06
C PHE A 114 -0.62 9.10 -20.00
N CYS A 115 -1.21 9.36 -18.84
CA CYS A 115 -2.15 10.45 -18.60
C CYS A 115 -1.48 11.82 -18.39
N ASN A 116 -0.16 11.94 -18.60
CA ASN A 116 0.63 13.17 -18.43
C ASN A 116 0.41 13.87 -17.08
N THR A 117 0.18 13.07 -16.03
CA THR A 117 -0.16 13.57 -14.70
C THR A 117 1.12 13.80 -13.88
N HIS A 118 1.31 15.01 -13.33
CA HIS A 118 2.48 15.39 -12.53
C HIS A 118 2.46 14.87 -11.07
N LEU A 119 2.11 13.61 -10.84
CA LEU A 119 2.15 13.00 -9.50
C LEU A 119 3.53 12.37 -9.23
N THR A 120 4.05 12.57 -8.02
CA THR A 120 5.32 11.94 -7.62
C THR A 120 5.13 10.45 -7.35
N PHE A 121 6.18 9.65 -7.54
CA PHE A 121 6.15 8.21 -7.27
C PHE A 121 5.76 7.89 -5.81
N LEU A 122 6.23 8.68 -4.84
CA LEU A 122 5.87 8.52 -3.42
C LEU A 122 4.37 8.76 -3.16
N GLN A 123 3.75 9.72 -3.84
CA GLN A 123 2.32 9.96 -3.72
C GLN A 123 1.50 8.79 -4.26
N ILE A 124 1.88 8.23 -5.41
CA ILE A 124 1.21 7.05 -5.99
C ILE A 124 1.39 5.82 -5.09
N CYS A 125 2.59 5.65 -4.53
CA CYS A 125 2.91 4.58 -3.57
C CYS A 125 2.07 4.68 -2.28
N SER A 126 1.88 5.91 -1.76
CA SER A 126 1.02 6.16 -0.61
C SER A 126 -0.46 5.88 -0.94
N LEU A 127 -0.94 6.36 -2.08
CA LEU A 127 -2.34 6.27 -2.49
C LEU A 127 -2.77 4.82 -2.73
N THR A 128 -1.94 4.05 -3.43
CA THR A 128 -2.14 2.60 -3.62
C THR A 128 -2.04 1.83 -2.30
N GLY A 129 -1.11 2.20 -1.41
CA GLY A 129 -0.99 1.63 -0.08
C GLY A 129 -2.26 1.83 0.77
N TYR A 130 -2.82 3.03 0.80
CA TYR A 130 -4.08 3.31 1.50
C TYR A 130 -5.29 2.59 0.89
N ALA A 131 -5.27 2.32 -0.42
CA ALA A 131 -6.29 1.52 -1.08
C ALA A 131 -6.25 0.04 -0.65
N MET A 132 -5.08 -0.47 -0.23
CA MET A 132 -4.95 -1.84 0.30
C MET A 132 -5.69 -2.04 1.64
N PHE A 133 -6.06 -0.97 2.34
CA PHE A 133 -6.81 -1.09 3.59
C PHE A 133 -8.17 -1.80 3.40
N GLY A 134 -8.88 -1.54 2.29
CA GLY A 134 -10.11 -2.25 1.98
C GLY A 134 -9.91 -3.76 1.80
N GLN A 135 -8.77 -4.16 1.20
CA GLN A 135 -8.41 -5.57 1.04
C GLN A 135 -8.06 -6.23 2.38
N VAL A 136 -7.34 -5.51 3.27
CA VAL A 136 -7.04 -5.99 4.63
C VAL A 136 -8.32 -6.22 5.43
N VAL A 137 -9.26 -5.28 5.38
CA VAL A 137 -10.56 -5.39 6.05
C VAL A 137 -11.37 -6.57 5.49
N CYS A 138 -11.42 -6.71 4.16
CA CYS A 138 -12.08 -7.83 3.50
C CYS A 138 -11.51 -9.19 3.95
N LEU A 139 -10.18 -9.33 3.93
CA LEU A 139 -9.51 -10.56 4.35
C LEU A 139 -9.70 -10.85 5.83
N PHE A 140 -9.63 -9.83 6.70
CA PHE A 140 -9.87 -9.99 8.13
C PHE A 140 -11.29 -10.47 8.44
N PHE A 141 -12.31 -9.87 7.82
CA PHE A 141 -13.70 -10.33 7.98
C PHE A 141 -13.91 -11.74 7.40
N THR A 142 -13.18 -12.10 6.35
CA THR A 142 -13.24 -13.46 5.78
C THR A 142 -12.57 -14.49 6.69
N THR A 143 -11.43 -14.17 7.31
CA THR A 143 -10.73 -15.08 8.22
C THR A 143 -11.48 -15.27 9.54
N VAL A 144 -12.11 -14.22 10.07
CA VAL A 144 -12.92 -14.29 11.30
C VAL A 144 -14.31 -14.88 11.04
N GLY A 145 -14.94 -14.53 9.94
CA GLY A 145 -16.30 -14.94 9.58
C GLY A 145 -16.42 -16.34 9.00
N TYR A 146 -15.64 -17.30 9.50
CA TYR A 146 -15.47 -18.67 8.98
C TYR A 146 -16.78 -19.48 9.00
N HIS A 147 -17.72 -19.16 8.10
CA HIS A 147 -18.97 -19.89 7.91
C HIS A 147 -19.35 -20.01 6.42
N HIS A 148 -18.82 -21.07 5.81
CA HIS A 148 -19.38 -21.92 4.74
C HIS A 148 -19.91 -21.33 3.41
N SER A 149 -19.92 -20.01 3.18
CA SER A 149 -20.50 -19.43 1.97
C SER A 149 -19.47 -18.69 1.12
N HIS A 150 -19.02 -19.33 0.02
CA HIS A 150 -18.15 -18.70 -0.98
C HIS A 150 -18.73 -17.37 -1.51
N SER A 151 -20.06 -17.25 -1.56
CA SER A 151 -20.77 -16.03 -1.96
C SER A 151 -20.50 -14.84 -1.02
N PHE A 152 -20.33 -15.07 0.29
CA PHE A 152 -20.04 -14.02 1.26
C PHE A 152 -18.65 -13.40 1.00
N PHE A 153 -17.67 -14.25 0.71
CA PHE A 153 -16.33 -13.80 0.31
C PHE A 153 -16.36 -12.92 -0.93
N TYR A 154 -17.01 -13.39 -2.02
CA TYR A 154 -17.09 -12.60 -3.25
C TYR A 154 -17.86 -11.29 -3.05
N MET A 155 -18.88 -11.27 -2.20
CA MET A 155 -19.62 -10.04 -1.89
C MET A 155 -18.77 -9.02 -1.15
N LEU A 156 -18.04 -9.43 -0.10
CA LEU A 156 -17.11 -8.54 0.60
C LEU A 156 -15.97 -8.08 -0.30
N TRP A 157 -15.43 -8.98 -1.12
CA TRP A 157 -14.37 -8.66 -2.06
C TRP A 157 -14.82 -7.63 -3.09
N LEU A 158 -16.04 -7.77 -3.62
CA LEU A 158 -16.61 -6.81 -4.58
C LEU A 158 -16.90 -5.46 -3.91
N ILE A 159 -17.43 -5.45 -2.69
CA ILE A 159 -17.73 -4.20 -1.97
C ILE A 159 -16.44 -3.49 -1.59
N PHE A 160 -15.57 -4.10 -0.78
CA PHE A 160 -14.39 -3.43 -0.24
C PHE A 160 -13.25 -3.32 -1.26
N GLY A 161 -13.04 -4.36 -2.07
CA GLY A 161 -12.06 -4.34 -3.14
C GLY A 161 -12.49 -3.46 -4.32
N GLY A 162 -13.76 -3.53 -4.72
CA GLY A 162 -14.33 -2.69 -5.77
C GLY A 162 -14.40 -1.22 -5.39
N LEU A 163 -14.82 -0.86 -4.16
CA LEU A 163 -14.79 0.53 -3.70
C LEU A 163 -13.36 1.10 -3.74
N SER A 164 -12.38 0.32 -3.29
CA SER A 164 -10.99 0.75 -3.22
C SER A 164 -10.39 0.99 -4.62
N ALA A 165 -10.67 0.08 -5.56
CA ALA A 165 -10.27 0.23 -6.97
C ALA A 165 -10.97 1.43 -7.65
N LEU A 166 -12.27 1.59 -7.42
CA LEU A 166 -13.05 2.70 -7.97
C LEU A 166 -12.56 4.06 -7.45
N LYS A 167 -12.18 4.13 -6.16
CA LYS A 167 -11.59 5.33 -5.57
C LYS A 167 -10.28 5.70 -6.26
N LEU A 168 -9.40 4.72 -6.46
CA LEU A 168 -8.10 4.94 -7.09
C LEU A 168 -8.26 5.47 -8.52
N VAL A 169 -9.11 4.83 -9.33
CA VAL A 169 -9.43 5.28 -10.69
C VAL A 169 -10.02 6.69 -10.70
N ARG A 170 -10.94 7.00 -9.77
CA ARG A 170 -11.52 8.34 -9.67
C ARG A 170 -10.49 9.40 -9.33
N VAL A 171 -9.52 9.11 -8.46
CA VAL A 171 -8.47 10.09 -8.09
C VAL A 171 -7.53 10.34 -9.27
N GLU A 172 -7.08 9.29 -9.95
CA GLU A 172 -6.23 9.40 -11.15
C GLU A 172 -6.95 10.16 -12.28
N MET A 173 -8.19 9.78 -12.59
CA MET A 173 -9.00 10.45 -13.62
C MET A 173 -9.21 11.93 -13.32
N LYS A 174 -9.37 12.31 -12.04
CA LYS A 174 -9.56 13.71 -11.65
C LYS A 174 -8.30 14.55 -11.79
N HIS A 175 -7.12 13.94 -11.62
CA HIS A 175 -5.85 14.63 -11.86
C HIS A 175 -5.56 14.72 -13.37
N CYS A 176 -5.94 13.71 -14.14
CA CYS A 176 -5.88 13.74 -15.61
C CYS A 176 -6.80 14.81 -16.22
N TRP A 177 -8.01 15.02 -15.67
CA TRP A 177 -9.00 15.98 -16.20
C TRP A 177 -8.80 17.42 -15.70
N ARG A 178 -7.75 17.68 -14.91
CA ARG A 178 -7.37 19.03 -14.43
C ARG A 178 -6.20 19.63 -15.22
N LEU A 179 -5.81 19.01 -16.33
CA LEU A 179 -5.01 19.58 -17.43
C LEU A 179 -5.92 20.36 -18.38
#